data_AF-A0A961W6V3-F1
#
_entry.id   AF-A0A961W6V3-F1
#
_cell.length_a   1.000
_cell.length_b   1.000
_cell.length_c   1.000
_cell.angle_alpha   90.00
_cell.angle_beta   90.00
_cell.angle_gamma   90.00
#
_symmetry.space_group_name_H-M   'P 1'
#
loop_
_entity.id
_entity.type
_entity.pdbx_description
1 polymer ?
#
loop_
_entity_poly.entity_id
_entity_poly.type
_entity_poly.pdbx_seq_one_letter_code
_entity_poly.pdbx_strand_id
1 'polypeptide(L)' 'MTERAAQEALIHVMVTMSAADRTMTDDEMQTIGDLVRRLPVFGGFAPDDLVAVARQTAALLS' A
#
# COMPACT_ATOMS: atom_id res chain seq x y z
N MET A 1 -0.41 -0.93 19.27
CA MET A 1 -0.25 -0.39 17.92
C MET A 1 -1.38 0.59 17.67
N THR A 2 -1.09 1.77 17.09
CA THR A 2 -2.13 2.71 16.64
C THR A 2 -2.77 2.18 15.35
N GLU A 3 -4.04 2.50 15.10
CA GLU A 3 -4.82 2.04 13.94
C GLU A 3 -4.13 2.35 12.61
N ARG A 4 -3.55 3.56 12.50
CA ARG A 4 -2.76 3.99 11.34
C ARG A 4 -1.53 3.10 11.09
N ALA A 5 -0.79 2.72 12.12
CA ALA A 5 0.40 1.88 11.95
C ALA A 5 0.04 0.49 11.42
N ALA A 6 -1.13 -0.04 11.79
CA ALA A 6 -1.63 -1.31 11.25
C ALA A 6 -2.04 -1.19 9.77
N GLN A 7 -2.69 -0.08 9.40
CA GLN A 7 -3.06 0.21 8.01
C GLN A 7 -1.81 0.35 7.12
N GLU A 8 -0.81 1.12 7.57
CA GLU A 8 0.46 1.28 6.86
C GLU A 8 1.19 -0.07 6.70
N ALA A 9 1.19 -0.91 7.75
CA ALA A 9 1.77 -2.25 7.67
C ALA A 9 1.10 -3.14 6.62
N LEU A 10 -0.24 -3.09 6.50
CA LEU A 10 -0.95 -3.84 5.45
C LEU A 10 -0.57 -3.34 4.05
N ILE A 11 -0.43 -2.02 3.88
CA ILE A 11 0.02 -1.42 2.61
C ILE A 11 1.43 -1.86 2.26
N HIS A 12 2.35 -1.84 3.24
CA HIS A 12 3.71 -2.37 3.06
C HIS A 12 3.68 -3.82 2.58
N VAL A 13 2.90 -4.69 3.22
CA VAL A 13 2.77 -6.09 2.82
C VAL A 13 2.25 -6.24 1.40
N MET A 14 1.20 -5.49 1.03
CA MET A 14 0.65 -5.52 -0.33
C MET A 14 1.70 -5.11 -1.37
N VAL A 15 2.41 -4.02 -1.14
CA VAL A 15 3.43 -3.50 -2.07
C VAL A 15 4.64 -4.44 -2.16
N THR A 16 5.10 -5.01 -1.03
CA THR A 16 6.19 -5.99 -1.04
C THR A 16 5.82 -7.24 -1.82
N MET A 17 4.58 -7.71 -1.72
CA MET A 17 4.12 -8.88 -2.49
C MET A 17 4.04 -8.58 -3.99
N SER A 18 3.52 -7.41 -4.38
CA SER A 18 3.47 -6.99 -5.79
C SER A 18 4.86 -6.73 -6.39
N ALA A 19 5.82 -6.23 -5.60
CA ALA A 19 7.18 -5.99 -6.07
C ALA A 19 8.09 -7.24 -6.04
N ALA A 20 7.61 -8.38 -5.52
CA ALA A 20 8.42 -9.59 -5.35
C ALA A 20 8.88 -10.21 -6.68
N ASP A 21 8.16 -10.00 -7.77
CA ASP A 21 8.53 -10.46 -9.11
C ASP A 21 9.51 -9.51 -9.86
N ARG A 22 9.98 -8.48 -9.15
CA ARG A 22 10.90 -7.41 -9.59
C ARG A 22 10.29 -6.35 -10.50
N THR A 23 8.99 -6.37 -10.78
CA THR A 23 8.35 -5.30 -11.56
C THR A 23 6.94 -5.05 -11.05
N MET A 24 6.82 -4.15 -10.09
CA MET A 24 5.53 -3.62 -9.70
C MET A 24 4.91 -2.85 -10.89
N THR A 25 3.74 -3.28 -11.31
CA THR A 25 3.01 -2.69 -12.45
C THR A 25 2.02 -1.61 -12.00
N ASP A 26 1.63 -0.74 -12.93
CA ASP A 26 0.59 0.27 -12.68
C ASP A 26 -0.77 -0.38 -12.30
N ASP A 27 -1.07 -1.56 -12.88
CA ASP A 27 -2.29 -2.32 -12.61
C ASP A 27 -2.33 -2.86 -11.17
N GLU A 28 -1.19 -3.30 -10.64
CA GLU A 28 -1.07 -3.73 -9.24
C GLU A 28 -1.21 -2.54 -8.29
N MET A 29 -0.61 -1.39 -8.64
CA MET A 29 -0.77 -0.17 -7.85
C MET A 29 -2.24 0.30 -7.83
N GLN A 30 -2.93 0.21 -8.97
CA GLN A 30 -4.35 0.50 -9.04
C GLN A 30 -5.16 -0.45 -8.16
N THR A 31 -4.83 -1.75 -8.19
CA THR A 31 -5.49 -2.77 -7.36
C THR A 31 -5.32 -2.47 -5.87
N ILE A 32 -4.11 -2.11 -5.43
CA ILE A 32 -3.85 -1.71 -4.04
C ILE A 32 -4.69 -0.48 -3.66
N GLY A 33 -4.74 0.53 -4.54
CA GLY A 33 -5.58 1.71 -4.35
C GLY A 33 -7.06 1.37 -4.18
N ASP A 34 -7.57 0.44 -4.99
CA ASP A 34 -8.96 0.01 -4.91
C ASP A 34 -9.26 -0.81 -3.66
N LEU A 35 -8.29 -1.58 -3.14
CA LEU A 35 -8.43 -2.29 -1.87
C LEU A 35 -8.50 -1.30 -0.71
N VAL A 36 -7.61 -0.30 -0.68
CA VAL A 36 -7.59 0.73 0.37
C VAL A 36 -8.87 1.56 0.38
N ARG A 37 -9.44 1.87 -0.80
CA ARG A 37 -10.73 2.60 -0.89
C ARG A 37 -11.94 1.80 -0.45
N ARG A 38 -11.92 0.47 -0.60
CA ARG A 38 -13.11 -0.40 -0.42
C ARG A 38 -13.14 -1.13 0.91
N LEU A 39 -11.98 -1.46 1.48
CA LEU A 39 -11.91 -2.27 2.68
C LEU A 39 -12.14 -1.39 3.94
N PRO A 40 -13.09 -1.74 4.82
CA PRO A 40 -13.41 -0.95 6.01
C PRO A 40 -12.23 -0.72 6.96
N VAL A 41 -11.24 -1.61 6.94
CA VAL A 41 -10.02 -1.51 7.77
C VAL A 41 -9.20 -0.24 7.48
N PHE A 42 -9.37 0.37 6.30
CA PHE A 42 -8.73 1.63 5.90
C PHE A 42 -9.64 2.85 6.11
N GLY A 43 -10.70 2.73 6.91
CA GLY A 43 -11.55 3.85 7.27
C GLY A 43 -10.73 5.03 7.82
N GLY A 44 -10.95 6.22 7.26
CA GLY A 44 -10.22 7.44 7.64
C GLY A 44 -8.77 7.54 7.14
N PHE A 45 -8.28 6.55 6.38
CA PHE A 45 -6.96 6.60 5.76
C PHE A 45 -6.96 7.54 4.55
N ALA A 46 -6.04 8.51 4.52
CA ALA A 46 -5.99 9.51 3.45
C ALA A 46 -5.42 8.90 2.15
N PRO A 47 -6.03 9.12 0.97
CA PRO A 47 -5.50 8.65 -0.30
C PRO A 47 -4.08 9.17 -0.62
N ASP A 48 -3.75 10.38 -0.18
CA ASP A 48 -2.40 10.95 -0.35
C ASP A 48 -1.35 10.20 0.47
N ASP A 49 -1.73 9.68 1.64
CA ASP A 49 -0.86 8.86 2.50
C ASP A 49 -0.56 7.50 1.85
N LEU A 50 -1.51 6.93 1.09
CA LEU A 50 -1.30 5.67 0.37
C LEU A 50 -0.12 5.78 -0.60
N VAL A 51 -0.11 6.83 -1.41
CA VAL A 51 0.94 7.04 -2.41
C VAL A 51 2.30 7.21 -1.74
N ALA A 52 2.35 7.91 -0.61
CA ALA A 52 3.58 8.09 0.16
C ALA A 52 4.11 6.75 0.70
N VAL A 53 3.26 5.97 1.39
CA VAL A 53 3.64 4.67 1.99
C VAL A 53 4.06 3.68 0.91
N ALA A 54 3.31 3.61 -0.20
CA ALA A 54 3.61 2.71 -1.30
C ALA A 54 4.97 3.04 -1.95
N ARG A 55 5.25 4.32 -2.20
CA ARG A 55 6.54 4.77 -2.75
C ARG A 55 7.71 4.49 -1.79
N GLN A 56 7.52 4.74 -0.50
CA GLN A 56 8.53 4.41 0.52
C GLN A 56 8.86 2.92 0.51
N THR A 57 7.84 2.06 0.42
CA THR A 57 8.04 0.60 0.33
C THR A 57 8.79 0.21 -0.94
N ALA A 58 8.36 0.72 -2.09
CA ALA A 58 9.00 0.41 -3.37
C ALA A 58 10.47 0.82 -3.38
N ALA A 59 10.81 1.97 -2.79
CA ALA A 59 12.19 2.45 -2.67
C ALA A 59 13.09 1.56 -1.77
N LEU A 60 12.52 0.76 -0.88
CA LEU A 60 13.27 -0.21 -0.07
C LEU A 60 13.56 -1.52 -0.82
N LEU A 61 12.85 -1.77 -1.93
CA LEU A 61 12.91 -3.01 -2.70
C LEU A 61 13.72 -2.88 -4.00
N SER A 62 14.01 -1.65 -4.41
CA SER A 62 14.90 -1.29 -5.52
C SER A 62 16.37 -1.30 -5.11
#